data_AF-A0A2M7UBM1-F1
#
_entry.id   AF-A0A2M7UBM1-F1
#
_cell.length_a   1.000
_cell.length_b   1.000
_cell.length_c   1.000
_cell.angle_alpha   90.00
_cell.angle_beta   90.00
_cell.angle_gamma   90.00
#
_symmetry.space_group_name_H-M   'P 1'
#
loop_
_entity.id
_entity.type
_entity.pdbx_description
1 polymer ?
#
loop_
_entity_poly.entity_id
_entity_poly.type
_entity_poly.pdbx_seq_one_letter_code
_entity_poly.pdbx_strand_id
1 'polypeptide(L)'
;DPQTLETQIHDIFAGGDAVRGPATLIKAIGDGRHVAQAIRKKANLRSDQVYEPHQRDLTRIELQQKQAVRDYGPALVTHRSNDTLGFDLMSKPLDAESAKAEASRCLFCDERCSVCVSVCPNRANVEFTIQPRAIRVSKGILENDVFQPTQHHLVTAAQTTQIFNVGDFCNECGNCTTFCPTKGQPFRTKPKFWLSSESFAQEESGHHFADGVLHHSHGKTESSFRQINGRLEYTTPEFIADFDPIDFHLIQIEALQSGKVEVDLRHAGSLYFLWDALKDHPMLRG
;
A
#
# COMPACT_ATOMS: atom_id res chain seq x y z
N ASP A 1 -13.73 -20.59 17.36
CA ASP A 1 -12.41 -20.41 16.72
C ASP A 1 -12.32 -19.00 16.13
N PRO A 2 -11.38 -18.16 16.61
CA PRO A 2 -11.19 -16.79 16.11
C PRO A 2 -10.81 -16.69 14.62
N GLN A 3 -10.29 -17.76 14.02
CA GLN A 3 -9.87 -17.75 12.60
C GLN A 3 -11.02 -18.10 11.65
N THR A 4 -11.90 -19.02 12.04
CA THR A 4 -13.00 -19.51 11.19
C THR A 4 -14.36 -18.96 11.59
N LEU A 5 -14.46 -18.40 12.79
CA LEU A 5 -15.71 -18.02 13.46
C LEU A 5 -16.65 -19.22 13.74
N GLU A 6 -16.11 -20.44 13.73
CA GLU A 6 -16.84 -21.63 14.19
C GLU A 6 -17.03 -21.56 15.72
N THR A 7 -18.23 -21.90 16.19
CA THR A 7 -18.54 -21.94 17.63
C THR A 7 -17.94 -23.21 18.26
N GLN A 8 -18.22 -23.43 19.55
CA GLN A 8 -17.88 -24.71 20.19
C GLN A 8 -18.77 -25.86 19.72
N ILE A 9 -19.89 -25.56 19.06
CA ILE A 9 -20.78 -26.55 18.47
C ILE A 9 -20.33 -26.77 17.02
N HIS A 10 -20.03 -28.03 16.69
CA HIS A 10 -19.55 -28.43 15.38
C HIS A 10 -20.51 -27.99 14.25
N ASP A 11 -19.96 -27.45 13.17
CA ASP A 11 -20.69 -26.93 11.99
C ASP A 11 -21.61 -25.73 12.26
N ILE A 12 -21.53 -25.13 13.45
CA ILE A 12 -22.25 -23.90 13.77
C ILE A 12 -21.25 -22.75 13.81
N PHE A 13 -21.53 -21.72 13.02
CA PHE A 13 -20.70 -20.52 12.89
C PHE A 13 -21.51 -19.30 13.33
N ALA A 14 -20.84 -18.32 13.93
CA ALA A 14 -21.49 -17.10 14.39
C ALA A 14 -20.63 -15.87 14.08
N GLY A 15 -21.27 -14.74 13.81
CA GLY A 15 -20.60 -13.48 13.47
C GLY A 15 -21.44 -12.27 13.84
N GLY A 16 -20.87 -11.08 13.72
CA GLY A 16 -21.54 -9.83 14.08
C GLY A 16 -21.75 -9.70 15.58
N ASP A 17 -22.84 -9.05 15.97
CA ASP A 17 -23.08 -8.65 17.36
C ASP A 17 -23.19 -9.83 18.33
N ALA A 18 -23.65 -11.00 17.85
CA ALA A 18 -23.73 -12.22 18.65
C ALA A 18 -22.36 -12.72 19.13
N VAL A 19 -21.27 -12.36 18.44
CA VAL A 19 -19.90 -12.76 18.79
C VAL A 19 -19.09 -11.60 19.35
N ARG A 20 -19.28 -10.39 18.83
CA ARG A 20 -18.46 -9.22 19.16
C ARG A 20 -19.10 -8.28 20.17
N GLY A 21 -20.38 -8.46 20.50
CA GLY A 21 -21.20 -7.38 21.05
C GLY A 21 -21.44 -6.27 19.99
N PRO A 22 -22.03 -5.13 20.38
CA PRO A 22 -22.40 -4.06 19.44
C PRO A 22 -21.25 -3.67 18.50
N ALA A 23 -21.43 -3.93 17.20
CA ALA A 23 -20.43 -3.66 16.17
C ALA A 23 -21.01 -2.78 15.05
N THR A 24 -20.12 -2.29 14.18
CA THR A 24 -20.57 -1.58 12.97
C THR A 24 -21.12 -2.59 11.96
N LEU A 25 -22.11 -2.19 11.16
CA LEU A 25 -22.67 -3.02 10.09
C LEU A 25 -21.58 -3.63 9.19
N ILE A 26 -20.52 -2.88 8.90
CA ILE A 26 -19.37 -3.33 8.10
C ILE A 26 -18.64 -4.52 8.75
N LYS A 27 -18.46 -4.50 10.07
CA LYS A 27 -17.82 -5.62 10.79
C LYS A 27 -18.69 -6.87 10.74
N ALA A 28 -20.00 -6.73 10.93
CA ALA A 28 -20.94 -7.85 10.84
C ALA A 28 -20.98 -8.46 9.42
N ILE A 29 -21.00 -7.63 8.37
CA ILE A 29 -20.88 -8.09 6.98
C ILE A 29 -19.54 -8.81 6.76
N GLY A 30 -18.46 -8.27 7.32
CA GLY A 30 -17.13 -8.89 7.28
C GLY A 30 -17.10 -10.28 7.90
N ASP A 31 -17.73 -10.46 9.07
CA ASP A 31 -17.84 -11.77 9.72
C ASP A 31 -18.67 -12.75 8.87
N GLY A 32 -19.80 -12.30 8.30
CA GLY A 32 -20.62 -13.13 7.41
C GLY A 32 -19.84 -13.64 6.19
N ARG A 33 -19.01 -12.78 5.58
CA ARG A 33 -18.11 -13.17 4.49
C ARG A 33 -17.06 -14.20 4.95
N HIS A 34 -16.47 -13.99 6.13
CA HIS A 34 -15.47 -14.91 6.70
C HIS A 34 -16.08 -16.29 6.98
N VAL A 35 -17.25 -16.34 7.62
CA VAL A 35 -18.00 -17.57 7.90
C VAL A 35 -18.31 -18.32 6.60
N ALA A 36 -18.81 -17.62 5.57
CA ALA A 36 -19.10 -18.25 4.28
C ALA A 36 -17.85 -18.87 3.64
N GLN A 37 -16.69 -18.20 3.74
CA GLN A 37 -15.41 -18.74 3.27
C GLN A 37 -14.96 -19.97 4.08
N ALA A 38 -15.10 -19.93 5.40
CA ALA A 38 -14.77 -21.05 6.29
C ALA A 38 -15.63 -22.28 6.00
N ILE A 39 -16.95 -22.11 5.85
CA ILE A 39 -17.89 -23.18 5.48
C ILE A 39 -17.50 -23.78 4.12
N ARG A 40 -17.23 -22.95 3.10
CA ARG A 40 -16.80 -23.44 1.78
C ARG A 40 -15.54 -24.28 1.86
N LYS A 41 -14.54 -23.81 2.60
CA LYS A 41 -13.28 -24.52 2.82
C LYS A 41 -13.52 -25.87 3.52
N LYS A 42 -14.33 -25.88 4.59
CA LYS A 42 -14.69 -27.09 5.35
C LYS A 42 -15.47 -28.09 4.48
N ALA A 43 -16.34 -27.59 3.59
CA ALA A 43 -17.11 -28.39 2.65
C ALA A 43 -16.33 -28.82 1.39
N ASN A 44 -15.02 -28.53 1.30
CA ASN A 44 -14.18 -28.78 0.12
C ASN A 44 -14.75 -28.20 -1.18
N LEU A 45 -15.50 -27.10 -1.10
CA LEU A 45 -15.99 -26.38 -2.27
C LEU A 45 -14.86 -25.54 -2.86
N ARG A 46 -14.55 -25.75 -4.14
CA ARG A 46 -13.54 -24.96 -4.84
C ARG A 46 -13.93 -23.47 -4.84
N SER A 47 -12.94 -22.61 -4.69
CA SER A 47 -13.11 -21.18 -4.89
C SER A 47 -13.01 -20.89 -6.38
N ASP A 48 -14.14 -20.94 -7.09
CA ASP A 48 -14.16 -20.65 -8.54
C ASP A 48 -13.95 -19.16 -8.86
N GLN A 49 -13.94 -18.29 -7.85
CA GLN A 49 -13.62 -16.87 -8.03
C GLN A 49 -12.14 -16.64 -7.73
N VAL A 50 -11.30 -16.80 -8.76
CA VAL A 50 -10.04 -16.07 -8.82
C VAL A 50 -10.39 -14.65 -9.22
N TYR A 51 -10.20 -13.68 -8.32
CA TYR A 51 -10.16 -12.29 -8.76
C TYR A 51 -8.90 -12.14 -9.61
N GLU A 52 -9.06 -12.20 -10.91
CA GLU A 52 -7.99 -11.78 -11.81
C GLU A 52 -8.03 -10.25 -11.85
N PRO A 53 -6.93 -9.57 -11.49
CA PRO A 53 -6.81 -8.14 -11.70
C PRO A 53 -6.92 -7.90 -13.21
N HIS A 54 -8.11 -7.52 -13.67
CA HIS A 54 -8.28 -7.12 -15.06
C HIS A 54 -7.40 -5.89 -15.30
N GLN A 55 -6.47 -5.98 -16.25
CA GLN A 55 -5.85 -4.80 -16.83
C GLN A 55 -6.97 -3.99 -17.48
N ARG A 56 -7.31 -2.84 -16.89
CA ARG A 56 -8.44 -2.02 -17.33
C ARG A 56 -8.06 -1.01 -18.41
N ASP A 57 -6.79 -0.98 -18.83
CA ASP A 57 -6.23 -0.12 -19.88
C ASP A 57 -6.69 1.35 -19.80
N LEU A 58 -6.85 1.88 -18.58
CA LEU A 58 -7.19 3.28 -18.35
C LEU A 58 -5.93 4.11 -18.17
N THR A 59 -5.85 5.22 -18.88
CA THR A 59 -4.83 6.24 -18.69
C THR A 59 -5.08 7.00 -17.38
N ARG A 60 -4.03 7.65 -16.88
CA ARG A 60 -4.11 8.55 -15.70
C ARG A 60 -5.18 9.65 -15.88
N ILE A 61 -5.32 10.18 -17.09
CA ILE A 61 -6.29 11.25 -17.40
C ILE A 61 -7.72 10.72 -17.31
N GLU A 62 -7.99 9.54 -17.86
CA GLU A 62 -9.33 8.91 -17.79
C GLU A 62 -9.73 8.59 -16.34
N LEU A 63 -8.79 8.08 -15.54
CA LEU A 63 -9.02 7.87 -14.10
C LEU A 63 -9.34 9.18 -13.38
N GLN A 64 -8.63 10.27 -13.70
CA GLN A 64 -8.89 11.58 -13.13
C GLN A 64 -10.26 12.15 -13.57
N GLN A 65 -10.63 11.99 -14.84
CA GLN A 65 -11.93 12.42 -15.36
C GLN A 65 -13.09 11.68 -14.68
N LYS A 66 -12.95 10.35 -14.50
CA LYS A 66 -13.94 9.55 -13.76
C LYS A 66 -14.16 10.06 -12.33
N GLN A 67 -13.10 10.51 -11.64
CA GLN A 67 -13.19 11.04 -10.27
C GLN A 67 -13.73 12.48 -10.21
N ALA A 68 -13.64 13.24 -11.30
CA ALA A 68 -14.01 14.65 -11.33
C ALA A 68 -15.53 14.88 -11.47
N VAL A 69 -16.26 13.91 -12.04
CA VAL A 69 -17.70 14.03 -12.32
C VAL A 69 -18.47 13.03 -11.49
N ARG A 70 -19.48 13.52 -10.77
CA ARG A 70 -20.41 12.65 -10.05
C ARG A 70 -21.37 12.02 -11.05
N ASP A 71 -21.22 10.72 -11.26
CA ASP A 71 -22.21 9.89 -11.93
C ASP A 71 -23.17 9.29 -10.89
N TYR A 72 -24.47 9.53 -11.06
CA TYR A 72 -25.50 9.10 -10.11
C TYR A 72 -25.95 7.67 -10.44
N GLY A 73 -25.84 6.77 -9.46
CA GLY A 73 -26.34 5.40 -9.59
C GLY A 73 -27.87 5.35 -9.70
N PRO A 74 -28.42 4.22 -10.16
CA PRO A 74 -29.87 4.03 -10.25
C PRO A 74 -30.53 4.10 -8.86
N ALA A 75 -31.78 4.58 -8.83
CA ALA A 75 -32.56 4.54 -7.60
C ALA A 75 -32.82 3.10 -7.16
N LEU A 76 -32.58 2.80 -5.89
CA LEU A 76 -32.92 1.50 -5.31
C LEU A 76 -34.44 1.35 -5.26
N VAL A 77 -34.97 0.39 -6.01
CA VAL A 77 -36.39 0.02 -5.91
C VAL A 77 -36.57 -0.82 -4.66
N THR A 78 -37.09 -0.17 -3.62
CA THR A 78 -37.48 -0.84 -2.38
C THR A 78 -38.96 -1.21 -2.43
N HIS A 79 -39.27 -2.47 -2.15
CA HIS A 79 -40.65 -2.90 -1.99
C HIS A 79 -40.93 -3.01 -0.49
N ARG A 80 -41.94 -2.29 -0.01
CA ARG A 80 -42.53 -2.60 1.30
C ARG A 80 -43.50 -3.75 1.11
N SER A 81 -43.09 -4.94 1.56
CA SER A 81 -44.05 -6.02 1.77
C SER A 81 -45.00 -5.61 2.89
N ASN A 82 -46.31 -5.71 2.66
CA ASN A 82 -47.31 -5.62 3.73
C ASN A 82 -47.36 -6.93 4.54
N ASP A 83 -46.69 -7.97 4.08
CA ASP A 83 -46.55 -9.26 4.75
C ASP A 83 -45.20 -9.30 5.48
N THR A 84 -45.24 -9.22 6.80
CA THR A 84 -44.06 -9.22 7.68
C THR A 84 -43.44 -10.61 7.87
N LEU A 85 -44.07 -11.66 7.31
CA LEU A 85 -43.62 -13.05 7.42
C LEU A 85 -43.09 -13.63 6.09
N GLY A 86 -43.09 -12.85 5.02
CA GLY A 86 -42.57 -13.27 3.71
C GLY A 86 -41.03 -13.21 3.62
N PHE A 87 -40.45 -14.09 2.79
CA PHE A 87 -39.01 -14.10 2.48
C PHE A 87 -38.64 -13.27 1.24
N ASP A 88 -39.57 -12.44 0.76
CA ASP A 88 -39.33 -11.56 -0.38
C ASP A 88 -38.23 -10.55 -0.06
N LEU A 89 -37.29 -10.39 -0.99
CA LEU A 89 -36.21 -9.43 -0.84
C LEU A 89 -36.78 -8.01 -0.81
N MET A 90 -36.48 -7.27 0.26
CA MET A 90 -36.86 -5.85 0.40
C MET A 90 -36.27 -4.99 -0.73
N SER A 91 -35.10 -5.35 -1.24
CA SER A 91 -34.45 -4.75 -2.40
C SER A 91 -34.26 -5.81 -3.46
N LYS A 92 -34.88 -5.61 -4.64
CA LYS A 92 -34.69 -6.51 -5.76
C LYS A 92 -33.26 -6.41 -6.30
N PRO A 93 -32.67 -7.52 -6.78
CA PRO A 93 -31.39 -7.45 -7.49
C PRO A 93 -31.54 -6.62 -8.76
N LEU A 94 -30.44 -5.99 -9.19
CA LEU A 94 -30.37 -5.34 -10.50
C LEU A 94 -30.52 -6.41 -11.60
N ASP A 95 -31.20 -6.06 -12.69
CA ASP A 95 -31.11 -6.84 -13.93
C ASP A 95 -29.68 -6.79 -14.50
N ALA A 96 -29.39 -7.68 -15.44
CA ALA A 96 -28.03 -7.85 -15.98
C ALA A 96 -27.46 -6.57 -16.60
N GLU A 97 -28.28 -5.75 -17.27
CA GLU A 97 -27.84 -4.53 -17.94
C GLU A 97 -27.60 -3.41 -16.92
N SER A 98 -28.53 -3.24 -15.97
CA SER A 98 -28.37 -2.31 -14.85
C SER A 98 -27.15 -2.65 -13.98
N ALA A 99 -26.87 -3.94 -13.77
CA ALA A 99 -25.70 -4.39 -13.02
C ALA A 99 -24.37 -4.05 -13.72
N LYS A 100 -24.30 -4.25 -15.05
CA LYS A 100 -23.11 -3.86 -15.85
C LYS A 100 -22.92 -2.34 -15.85
N ALA A 101 -24.00 -1.58 -16.00
CA ALA A 101 -23.96 -0.12 -15.96
C ALA A 101 -23.43 0.38 -14.61
N GLU A 102 -23.96 -0.14 -13.49
CA GLU A 102 -23.49 0.22 -12.15
C GLU A 102 -22.03 -0.19 -11.93
N ALA A 103 -21.59 -1.36 -12.40
CA ALA A 103 -20.19 -1.77 -12.32
C ALA A 103 -19.26 -0.84 -13.13
N SER A 104 -19.70 -0.33 -14.28
CA SER A 104 -18.93 0.59 -15.12
C SER A 104 -18.69 1.98 -14.50
N ARG A 105 -19.51 2.33 -13.49
CA ARG A 105 -19.41 3.56 -12.68
C ARG A 105 -18.30 3.49 -11.63
N CYS A 106 -17.63 2.34 -11.49
CA CYS A 106 -16.46 2.20 -10.60
C CYS A 106 -15.41 3.27 -10.88
N LEU A 107 -14.84 3.84 -9.80
CA LEU A 107 -13.80 4.88 -9.85
C LEU A 107 -12.37 4.32 -9.83
N PHE A 108 -12.20 2.99 -9.80
CA PHE A 108 -10.90 2.30 -9.83
C PHE A 108 -9.90 2.81 -8.78
N CYS A 109 -10.37 2.92 -7.54
CA CYS A 109 -9.53 3.42 -6.43
C CYS A 109 -8.39 2.46 -6.05
N ASP A 110 -8.43 1.21 -6.52
CA ASP A 110 -7.35 0.22 -6.45
C ASP A 110 -6.24 0.46 -7.48
N GLU A 111 -6.42 1.37 -8.44
CA GLU A 111 -5.36 1.78 -9.38
C GLU A 111 -4.85 3.19 -9.07
N ARG A 112 -5.77 4.12 -8.83
CA ARG A 112 -5.45 5.50 -8.49
C ARG A 112 -6.43 6.05 -7.47
N CYS A 113 -6.10 5.94 -6.19
CA CYS A 113 -6.90 6.56 -5.13
C CYS A 113 -6.76 8.08 -5.13
N SER A 114 -5.56 8.61 -4.86
CA SER A 114 -5.19 10.04 -4.85
C SER A 114 -6.11 11.00 -4.08
N VAL A 115 -7.03 10.48 -3.26
CA VAL A 115 -7.93 11.29 -2.42
C VAL A 115 -7.13 12.16 -1.46
N CYS A 116 -6.05 11.64 -0.87
CA CYS A 116 -5.23 12.42 0.05
C CYS A 116 -4.50 13.59 -0.60
N VAL A 117 -4.26 13.54 -1.92
CA VAL A 117 -3.71 14.64 -2.71
C VAL A 117 -4.76 15.72 -2.92
N SER A 118 -6.01 15.33 -3.25
CA SER A 118 -7.09 16.29 -3.51
C SER A 118 -7.59 17.00 -2.25
N VAL A 119 -7.63 16.33 -1.10
CA VAL A 119 -8.15 16.92 0.15
C VAL A 119 -7.10 17.61 1.01
N CYS A 120 -5.81 17.57 0.67
CA CYS A 120 -4.78 18.19 1.50
C CYS A 120 -4.83 19.73 1.35
N PRO A 121 -5.16 20.49 2.41
CA PRO A 121 -5.27 21.94 2.32
C PRO A 121 -3.93 22.61 2.01
N ASN A 122 -2.83 22.02 2.51
CA ASN A 122 -1.46 22.54 2.30
C ASN A 122 -0.79 21.94 1.06
N ARG A 123 -1.48 21.09 0.29
CA ARG A 123 -0.92 20.36 -0.87
C ARG A 123 0.37 19.58 -0.56
N ALA A 124 0.48 19.08 0.67
CA ALA A 124 1.64 18.32 1.14
C ALA A 124 1.70 16.90 0.56
N ASN A 125 0.58 16.28 0.21
CA ASN A 125 0.59 14.97 -0.46
C ASN A 125 0.73 15.18 -1.97
N VAL A 126 1.75 14.59 -2.57
CA VAL A 126 2.10 14.74 -3.98
C VAL A 126 2.08 13.37 -4.66
N GLU A 127 1.42 13.32 -5.80
CA GLU A 127 1.35 12.13 -6.65
C GLU A 127 2.60 12.01 -7.51
N PHE A 128 3.15 10.81 -7.63
CA PHE A 128 4.23 10.48 -8.57
C PHE A 128 3.96 9.13 -9.24
N THR A 129 4.71 8.83 -10.30
CA THR A 129 4.57 7.59 -11.08
C THR A 129 5.81 6.72 -10.93
N ILE A 130 5.61 5.42 -10.79
CA ILE A 130 6.65 4.39 -10.85
C ILE A 130 6.25 3.32 -11.86
N GLN A 131 7.23 2.66 -12.49
CA GLN A 131 6.96 1.46 -13.26
C GLN A 131 6.71 0.27 -12.32
N PRO A 132 5.56 -0.43 -12.43
CA PRO A 132 5.31 -1.59 -11.59
C PRO A 132 6.35 -2.69 -11.81
N ARG A 133 7.02 -3.12 -10.74
CA ARG A 133 8.02 -4.18 -10.79
C ARG A 133 8.23 -4.80 -9.41
N ALA A 134 8.81 -5.99 -9.41
CA ALA A 134 9.25 -6.69 -8.21
C ALA A 134 10.75 -6.97 -8.32
N ILE A 135 11.48 -6.70 -7.25
CA ILE A 135 12.92 -7.01 -7.13
C ILE A 135 13.12 -8.03 -6.03
N ARG A 136 14.09 -8.93 -6.24
CA ARG A 136 14.46 -9.94 -5.25
C ARG A 136 15.61 -9.43 -4.41
N VAL A 137 15.43 -9.43 -3.10
CA VAL A 137 16.44 -9.02 -2.13
C VAL A 137 16.64 -10.12 -1.09
N SER A 138 17.75 -10.05 -0.37
CA SER A 138 18.11 -11.06 0.62
C SER A 138 18.25 -10.47 2.01
N LYS A 139 17.98 -11.30 3.01
CA LYS A 139 18.33 -11.07 4.40
C LYS A 139 19.35 -12.15 4.81
N GLY A 140 20.33 -11.80 5.62
CA GLY A 140 21.40 -12.72 5.98
C GLY A 140 22.38 -12.17 7.01
N ILE A 141 23.48 -12.87 7.20
CA ILE A 141 24.56 -12.47 8.11
C ILE A 141 25.78 -12.07 7.27
N LEU A 142 26.36 -10.91 7.58
CA LEU A 142 27.63 -10.44 7.04
C LEU A 142 28.72 -10.64 8.11
N GLU A 143 29.77 -11.38 7.77
CA GLU A 143 30.94 -11.58 8.64
C GLU A 143 32.21 -11.60 7.77
N ASN A 144 33.18 -10.74 8.09
CA ASN A 144 34.43 -10.60 7.33
C ASN A 144 34.19 -10.42 5.81
N ASP A 145 33.28 -9.52 5.44
CA ASP A 145 32.85 -9.23 4.06
C ASP A 145 32.24 -10.42 3.30
N VAL A 146 31.95 -11.52 3.99
CA VAL A 146 31.22 -12.66 3.44
C VAL A 146 29.77 -12.58 3.87
N PHE A 147 28.89 -12.25 2.92
CA PHE A 147 27.45 -12.26 3.14
C PHE A 147 26.85 -13.65 2.89
N GLN A 148 26.16 -14.18 3.89
CA GLN A 148 25.45 -15.45 3.84
C GLN A 148 23.94 -15.21 3.88
N PRO A 149 23.25 -15.24 2.73
CA PRO A 149 21.80 -15.12 2.66
C PRO A 149 21.11 -16.26 3.42
N THR A 150 20.18 -15.92 4.31
CA THR A 150 19.34 -16.89 5.03
C THR A 150 17.90 -16.86 4.57
N GLN A 151 17.44 -15.71 4.04
CA GLN A 151 16.07 -15.53 3.54
C GLN A 151 16.08 -14.68 2.27
N HIS A 152 15.07 -14.88 1.43
CA HIS A 152 14.83 -14.06 0.25
C HIS A 152 13.45 -13.43 0.32
N HIS A 153 13.36 -12.19 -0.13
CA HIS A 153 12.13 -11.40 -0.15
C HIS A 153 11.90 -10.80 -1.54
N LEU A 154 10.64 -10.57 -1.87
CA LEU A 154 10.24 -9.73 -2.98
C LEU A 154 9.82 -8.37 -2.43
N VAL A 155 10.45 -7.31 -2.94
CA VAL A 155 9.98 -5.93 -2.73
C VAL A 155 9.24 -5.53 -4.00
N THR A 156 7.96 -5.19 -3.87
CA THR A 156 7.07 -4.99 -5.01
C THR A 156 6.46 -3.60 -4.98
N ALA A 157 6.64 -2.85 -6.08
CA ALA A 157 5.82 -1.70 -6.41
C ALA A 157 4.74 -2.16 -7.39
N ALA A 158 3.54 -2.47 -6.89
CA ALA A 158 2.47 -3.05 -7.73
C ALA A 158 1.63 -2.00 -8.46
N GLN A 159 1.46 -0.82 -7.86
CA GLN A 159 0.65 0.26 -8.42
C GLN A 159 1.53 1.31 -9.08
N THR A 160 1.14 1.73 -10.30
CA THR A 160 1.84 2.77 -11.05
C THR A 160 1.79 4.13 -10.35
N THR A 161 0.61 4.49 -9.80
CA THR A 161 0.44 5.77 -9.11
C THR A 161 0.81 5.62 -7.64
N GLN A 162 1.81 6.40 -7.20
CA GLN A 162 2.27 6.45 -5.81
C GLN A 162 2.12 7.87 -5.26
N ILE A 163 2.26 7.99 -3.94
CA ILE A 163 2.08 9.26 -3.23
C ILE A 163 3.21 9.40 -2.22
N PHE A 164 3.86 10.55 -2.20
CA PHE A 164 4.75 10.96 -1.13
C PHE A 164 4.18 12.18 -0.41
N ASN A 165 4.67 12.45 0.80
CA ASN A 165 4.31 13.62 1.60
C ASN A 165 5.50 14.58 1.68
N VAL A 166 5.27 15.87 1.48
CA VAL A 166 6.25 16.94 1.71
C VAL A 166 6.09 17.40 3.16
N GLY A 167 7.07 17.04 4.00
CA GLY A 167 7.06 17.34 5.43
C GLY A 167 6.96 18.83 5.70
N ASP A 168 7.71 19.65 4.96
CA ASP A 168 7.74 21.12 5.10
C ASP A 168 6.37 21.79 4.86
N PHE A 169 5.47 21.14 4.12
CA PHE A 169 4.12 21.65 3.88
C PHE A 169 3.10 21.05 4.86
N CYS A 170 3.42 19.94 5.51
CA CYS A 170 2.47 19.20 6.33
C CYS A 170 2.42 19.76 7.76
N ASN A 171 1.26 20.27 8.17
CA ASN A 171 1.00 20.66 9.56
C ASN A 171 0.29 19.56 10.38
N GLU A 172 0.34 18.32 9.89
CA GLU A 172 -0.27 17.14 10.54
C GLU A 172 -1.76 17.28 10.91
N CYS A 173 -2.54 18.12 10.21
CA CYS A 173 -3.95 18.35 10.53
C CYS A 173 -4.86 17.11 10.41
N GLY A 174 -4.36 16.02 9.81
CA GLY A 174 -5.10 14.76 9.71
C GLY A 174 -6.25 14.74 8.70
N ASN A 175 -6.49 15.80 7.93
CA ASN A 175 -7.61 15.84 6.98
C ASN A 175 -7.57 14.66 5.99
N CYS A 176 -6.38 14.31 5.50
CA CYS A 176 -6.19 13.16 4.61
C CYS A 176 -6.54 11.80 5.24
N THR A 177 -6.49 11.66 6.57
CA THR A 177 -6.90 10.46 7.30
C THR A 177 -8.41 10.29 7.25
N THR A 178 -9.16 11.37 7.49
CA THR A 178 -10.63 11.38 7.48
C THR A 178 -11.20 10.87 6.16
N PHE A 179 -10.56 11.24 5.05
CA PHE A 179 -10.99 10.86 3.70
C PHE A 179 -10.30 9.59 3.16
N CYS A 180 -9.44 8.93 3.93
CA CYS A 180 -8.72 7.76 3.42
C CYS A 180 -9.65 6.54 3.32
N PRO A 181 -9.90 6.01 2.09
CA PRO A 181 -10.84 4.89 1.92
C PRO A 181 -10.31 3.56 2.47
N THR A 182 -8.99 3.47 2.73
CA THR A 182 -8.32 2.28 3.25
C THR A 182 -7.96 2.39 4.74
N LYS A 183 -8.55 3.36 5.47
CA LYS A 183 -8.23 3.65 6.89
C LYS A 183 -6.74 3.94 7.17
N GLY A 184 -6.01 4.45 6.17
CA GLY A 184 -4.62 4.87 6.33
C GLY A 184 -4.48 6.28 6.91
N GLN A 185 -3.26 6.65 7.29
CA GLN A 185 -2.88 8.00 7.71
C GLN A 185 -1.84 8.56 6.72
N PRO A 186 -2.25 9.08 5.54
CA PRO A 186 -1.33 9.36 4.45
C PRO A 186 -0.15 10.26 4.82
N PHE A 187 -0.36 11.26 5.68
CA PHE A 187 0.70 12.15 6.17
C PHE A 187 1.78 11.46 7.02
N ARG A 188 1.51 10.26 7.54
CA ARG A 188 2.45 9.43 8.34
C ARG A 188 2.92 8.19 7.61
N THR A 189 2.02 7.54 6.86
CA THR A 189 2.28 6.21 6.30
C THR A 189 2.83 6.26 4.86
N LYS A 190 2.79 7.42 4.20
CA LYS A 190 3.45 7.60 2.89
C LYS A 190 4.89 8.09 3.11
N PRO A 191 5.81 7.79 2.17
CA PRO A 191 7.18 8.30 2.24
C PRO A 191 7.15 9.82 2.44
N LYS A 192 7.74 10.29 3.54
CA LYS A 192 7.80 11.71 3.89
C LYS A 192 9.15 12.25 3.43
N PHE A 193 9.16 13.35 2.69
CA PHE A 193 10.33 14.04 2.16
C PHE A 193 10.45 15.43 2.74
N TRP A 194 11.66 15.80 3.11
CA TRP A 194 12.04 17.11 3.63
C TRP A 194 12.86 17.84 2.58
N LEU A 195 12.47 19.08 2.28
CA LEU A 195 13.04 19.85 1.18
C LEU A 195 14.42 20.42 1.52
N SER A 196 14.65 20.74 2.79
CA SER A 196 15.94 21.26 3.26
C SER A 196 16.62 20.28 4.20
N SER A 197 17.95 20.33 4.22
CA SER A 197 18.77 19.53 5.15
C SER A 197 18.52 19.92 6.60
N GLU A 198 18.18 21.19 6.86
CA GLU A 198 17.80 21.67 8.20
C GLU A 198 16.50 21.03 8.68
N SER A 199 15.45 21.04 7.84
CA SER A 199 14.17 20.37 8.15
C SER A 199 14.36 18.88 8.38
N PHE A 200 15.16 18.22 7.53
CA PHE A 200 15.46 16.80 7.66
C PHE A 200 16.14 16.45 8.98
N ALA A 201 17.10 17.27 9.44
CA ALA A 201 17.86 17.02 10.66
C ALA A 201 17.05 17.19 11.96
N GLN A 202 15.91 17.89 11.91
CA GLN A 202 15.05 18.12 13.08
C GLN A 202 14.01 17.01 13.29
N GLU A 203 13.95 16.03 12.37
CA GLU A 203 12.85 15.10 12.27
C GLU A 203 13.29 13.67 12.54
N GLU A 204 12.48 12.91 13.27
CA GLU A 204 12.82 11.53 13.66
C GLU A 204 12.83 10.58 12.47
N SER A 205 12.04 10.88 11.43
CA SER A 205 11.98 10.03 10.25
C SER A 205 11.59 10.76 8.98
N GLY A 206 12.17 10.31 7.87
CA GLY A 206 11.82 10.78 6.55
C GLY A 206 12.95 10.57 5.56
N HIS A 207 12.85 11.28 4.46
CA HIS A 207 13.78 11.24 3.35
C HIS A 207 14.21 12.66 2.98
N HIS A 208 15.41 12.79 2.42
CA HIS A 208 15.90 14.05 1.87
C HIS A 208 16.76 13.75 0.64
N PHE A 209 16.57 14.53 -0.43
CA PHE A 209 17.43 14.46 -1.60
C PHE A 209 18.43 15.61 -1.56
N ALA A 210 19.71 15.27 -1.70
CA ALA A 210 20.80 16.24 -1.84
C ALA A 210 21.86 15.66 -2.79
N ASP A 211 22.31 16.44 -3.77
CA ASP A 211 23.40 16.07 -4.69
C ASP A 211 23.25 14.68 -5.34
N GLY A 212 22.02 14.30 -5.70
CA GLY A 212 21.71 12.99 -6.30
C GLY A 212 21.66 11.81 -5.33
N VAL A 213 21.83 12.07 -4.03
CA VAL A 213 21.76 11.09 -2.94
C VAL A 213 20.39 11.17 -2.25
N LEU A 214 19.75 10.02 -2.10
CA LEU A 214 18.56 9.85 -1.28
C LEU A 214 18.99 9.47 0.14
N HIS A 215 18.88 10.40 1.07
CA HIS A 215 19.06 10.17 2.50
C HIS A 215 17.76 9.69 3.12
N HIS A 216 17.86 8.81 4.12
CA HIS A 216 16.74 8.33 4.92
C HIS A 216 17.15 8.24 6.39
N SER A 217 16.25 8.64 7.27
CA SER A 217 16.37 8.47 8.72
C SER A 217 15.11 7.83 9.30
N HIS A 218 15.29 6.98 10.31
CA HIS A 218 14.23 6.49 11.18
C HIS A 218 14.78 6.20 12.59
N GLY A 219 14.48 7.10 13.53
CA GLY A 219 15.00 7.05 14.89
C GLY A 219 16.51 7.27 14.90
N LYS A 220 17.28 6.22 15.23
CA LYS A 220 18.76 6.24 15.21
C LYS A 220 19.36 5.60 13.96
N THR A 221 18.51 5.10 13.06
CA THR A 221 18.96 4.40 11.86
C THR A 221 19.04 5.38 10.72
N GLU A 222 20.24 5.58 10.19
CA GLU A 222 20.48 6.38 9.00
C GLU A 222 20.85 5.47 7.84
N SER A 223 20.49 5.88 6.63
CA SER A 223 20.89 5.19 5.42
C SER A 223 20.88 6.14 4.24
N SER A 224 21.67 5.87 3.22
CA SER A 224 21.63 6.61 1.97
C SER A 224 21.62 5.68 0.76
N PHE A 225 21.11 6.20 -0.35
CA PHE A 225 21.04 5.49 -1.61
C PHE A 225 21.43 6.43 -2.75
N ARG A 226 22.35 6.01 -3.62
CA ARG A 226 22.79 6.80 -4.77
C ARG A 226 23.27 5.93 -5.92
N GLN A 227 23.44 6.54 -7.08
CA GLN A 227 24.18 5.92 -8.18
C GLN A 227 25.59 6.50 -8.22
N ILE A 228 26.61 5.64 -8.16
CA ILE A 228 28.02 6.04 -8.22
C ILE A 228 28.83 5.00 -8.99
N ASN A 229 29.74 5.44 -9.86
CA ASN A 229 30.61 4.56 -10.66
C ASN A 229 29.85 3.47 -11.46
N GLY A 230 28.63 3.78 -11.93
CA GLY A 230 27.80 2.83 -12.67
C GLY A 230 27.10 1.77 -11.82
N ARG A 231 27.17 1.87 -10.48
CA ARG A 231 26.50 0.97 -9.53
C ARG A 231 25.48 1.72 -8.70
N LEU A 232 24.52 0.99 -8.14
CA LEU A 232 23.59 1.50 -7.14
C LEU A 232 24.14 1.19 -5.75
N GLU A 233 24.55 2.19 -5.01
CA GLU A 233 25.15 2.04 -3.68
C GLU A 233 24.09 2.34 -2.61
N TYR A 234 23.96 1.42 -1.66
CA TYR A 234 23.19 1.58 -0.44
C TYR A 234 24.14 1.56 0.76
N THR A 235 24.14 2.65 1.53
CA THR A 235 25.03 2.84 2.67
C THR A 235 24.24 2.90 3.97
N THR A 236 24.74 2.22 4.99
CA THR A 236 24.27 2.27 6.39
C THR A 236 25.47 2.54 7.31
N PRO A 237 25.28 2.81 8.61
CA PRO A 237 26.39 2.85 9.58
C PRO A 237 27.17 1.53 9.69
N GLU A 238 26.57 0.40 9.32
CA GLU A 238 27.12 -0.93 9.59
C GLU A 238 27.73 -1.60 8.35
N PHE A 239 27.28 -1.23 7.15
CA PHE A 239 27.73 -1.81 5.88
C PHE A 239 27.42 -0.92 4.66
N ILE A 240 28.12 -1.18 3.57
CA ILE A 240 27.85 -0.65 2.22
C ILE A 240 27.52 -1.82 1.29
N ALA A 241 26.46 -1.70 0.50
CA ALA A 241 26.05 -2.70 -0.49
C ALA A 241 25.89 -2.08 -1.88
N ASP A 242 26.52 -2.70 -2.87
CA ASP A 242 26.40 -2.30 -4.28
C ASP A 242 25.46 -3.25 -5.03
N PHE A 243 24.62 -2.68 -5.87
CA PHE A 243 23.69 -3.40 -6.73
C PHE A 243 23.88 -3.05 -8.20
N ASP A 244 23.54 -4.00 -9.05
CA ASP A 244 23.47 -3.79 -10.49
C ASP A 244 22.28 -2.87 -10.84
N PRO A 245 22.48 -1.84 -11.68
CA PRO A 245 21.44 -0.89 -12.03
C PRO A 245 20.31 -1.46 -12.91
N ILE A 246 20.52 -2.63 -13.53
CA ILE A 246 19.57 -3.23 -14.48
C ILE A 246 18.58 -4.13 -13.76
N ASP A 247 19.06 -5.07 -12.94
CA ASP A 247 18.23 -6.10 -12.31
C ASP A 247 18.23 -6.06 -10.77
N PHE A 248 18.98 -5.13 -10.19
CA PHE A 248 19.11 -4.94 -8.74
C PHE A 248 19.71 -6.15 -8.00
N HIS A 249 20.51 -7.00 -8.66
CA HIS A 249 21.24 -8.04 -7.95
C HIS A 249 22.39 -7.46 -7.12
N LEU A 250 22.67 -8.07 -5.97
CA LEU A 250 23.77 -7.67 -5.10
C LEU A 250 25.12 -8.02 -5.76
N ILE A 251 25.96 -7.02 -6.02
CA ILE A 251 27.29 -7.17 -6.60
C ILE A 251 28.32 -7.45 -5.49
N GLN A 252 28.31 -6.60 -4.45
CA GLN A 252 29.23 -6.71 -3.32
C GLN A 252 28.63 -6.05 -2.09
N ILE A 253 29.14 -6.44 -0.92
CA ILE A 253 28.77 -5.86 0.36
C ILE A 253 29.99 -5.89 1.29
N GLU A 254 30.25 -4.75 1.94
CA GLU A 254 31.40 -4.51 2.81
C GLU A 254 30.92 -4.11 4.19
N ALA A 255 31.48 -4.71 5.24
CA ALA A 255 31.17 -4.35 6.62
C ALA A 255 31.96 -3.11 7.05
N LEU A 256 31.29 -2.13 7.65
CA LEU A 256 31.93 -0.92 8.20
C LEU A 256 32.35 -1.08 9.67
N GLN A 257 31.96 -2.20 10.29
CA GLN A 257 32.26 -2.52 11.68
C GLN A 257 32.69 -3.98 11.82
N SER A 258 33.55 -4.23 12.82
CA SER A 258 34.01 -5.60 13.13
C SER A 258 32.90 -6.44 13.74
N GLY A 259 32.80 -7.70 13.31
CA GLY A 259 31.90 -8.70 13.88
C GLY A 259 30.82 -9.16 12.92
N LYS A 260 29.76 -9.76 13.48
CA LYS A 260 28.60 -10.25 12.71
C LYS A 260 27.56 -9.16 12.63
N VAL A 261 27.17 -8.79 11.41
CA VAL A 261 26.10 -7.83 11.13
C VAL A 261 24.91 -8.56 10.54
N GLU A 262 23.71 -8.38 11.11
CA GLU A 262 22.48 -8.85 10.49
C GLU A 262 22.07 -7.85 9.40
N VAL A 263 22.04 -8.32 8.16
CA VAL A 263 21.76 -7.47 6.99
C VAL A 263 20.39 -7.81 6.43
N ASP A 264 19.56 -6.78 6.25
CA ASP A 264 18.24 -6.88 5.62
C ASP A 264 18.11 -5.89 4.45
N LEU A 265 18.16 -6.40 3.22
CA LEU A 265 18.17 -5.56 2.02
C LEU A 265 16.76 -5.15 1.52
N ARG A 266 15.70 -5.42 2.29
CA ARG A 266 14.33 -4.95 1.95
C ARG A 266 14.22 -3.43 1.95
N HIS A 267 14.94 -2.76 2.85
CA HIS A 267 14.97 -1.30 2.91
C HIS A 267 15.69 -0.72 1.69
N ALA A 268 16.84 -1.30 1.30
CA ALA A 268 17.56 -0.92 0.08
C ALA A 268 16.66 -0.99 -1.16
N GLY A 269 15.89 -2.08 -1.30
CA GLY A 269 14.92 -2.21 -2.40
C GLY A 269 13.79 -1.17 -2.36
N SER A 270 13.37 -0.75 -1.17
CA SER A 270 12.35 0.31 -1.00
C SER A 270 12.91 1.68 -1.37
N LEU A 271 14.13 2.00 -0.93
CA LEU A 271 14.83 3.24 -1.32
C LEU A 271 15.15 3.28 -2.80
N TYR A 272 15.49 2.15 -3.42
CA TYR A 272 15.69 2.09 -4.87
C TYR A 272 14.45 2.52 -5.65
N PHE A 273 13.26 2.04 -5.27
CA PHE A 273 12.02 2.45 -5.91
C PHE A 273 11.74 3.94 -5.75
N LEU A 274 12.01 4.51 -4.57
CA LEU A 274 11.87 5.95 -4.36
C LEU A 274 12.92 6.73 -5.15
N TRP A 275 14.18 6.33 -5.09
CA TRP A 275 15.28 6.98 -5.77
C TRP A 275 15.05 7.01 -7.29
N ASP A 276 14.76 5.86 -7.90
CA ASP A 276 14.58 5.76 -9.34
C ASP A 276 13.39 6.59 -9.85
N ALA A 277 12.31 6.65 -9.08
CA ALA A 277 11.11 7.39 -9.44
C ALA A 277 11.18 8.90 -9.14
N LEU A 278 12.00 9.31 -8.17
CA LEU A 278 11.97 10.67 -7.62
C LEU A 278 13.27 11.47 -7.77
N LYS A 279 14.40 10.87 -8.16
CA LYS A 279 15.70 11.58 -8.31
C LYS A 279 15.63 12.82 -9.21
N ASP A 280 14.76 12.81 -10.21
CA ASP A 280 14.57 13.92 -11.15
C ASP A 280 13.32 14.77 -10.86
N HIS A 281 12.58 14.47 -9.78
CA HIS A 281 11.31 15.12 -9.48
C HIS A 281 11.50 16.61 -9.13
N PRO A 282 10.81 17.55 -9.79
CA PRO A 282 11.12 18.98 -9.72
C PRO A 282 10.99 19.60 -8.32
N MET A 283 10.14 19.02 -7.44
CA MET A 283 10.00 19.49 -6.06
C MET A 283 11.10 18.99 -5.12
N LEU A 284 11.81 17.92 -5.49
CA LEU A 284 12.79 17.26 -4.63
C LEU A 284 14.23 17.50 -5.09
N ARG A 285 14.41 18.40 -6.08
CA ARG A 285 15.73 18.88 -6.49
C ARG A 285 16.22 19.86 -5.42
N GLY A 286 17.06 19.37 -4.52
CA GLY A 286 18.00 20.20 -3.75
C GLY A 286 19.14 20.66 -4.63
#